data_AF-K7W8W6-F1
#
_entry.id   AF-K7W8W6-F1
#
_cell.length_a   1.000
_cell.length_b   1.000
_cell.length_c   1.000
_cell.angle_alpha   90.00
_cell.angle_beta   90.00
_cell.angle_gamma   90.00
#
_symmetry.space_group_name_H-M   'P 1'
#
loop_
_entity.id
_entity.type
_entity.pdbx_description
1 polymer ?
#
loop_
_entity_poly.entity_id
_entity_poly.type
_entity_poly.pdbx_seq_one_letter_code
_entity_poly.pdbx_strand_id
1 'polypeptide(L)'
;GVGEATVPDLKATLRYLNIDEKEFMVRTNAGFKSAIKFVNWRDDPKEVGDHHFYHPFERPPIIRGLSFSDVWLLGRSNYGQADDFAYVAGLAPTLCDYYRSPKAPNNKPFQGECNYAYHLDAVLFGRYLRDIAKSRGVNHVVDMVTDVHLNENGFVRSVQTKENGELEGDLFVDCSG
;
A
#
# COMPACT_ATOMS: atom_id res chain seq x y z
N GLY A 1 -9.73 12.46 -3.50
CA GLY A 1 -8.71 12.73 -2.46
C GLY A 1 -7.40 13.13 -3.11
N VAL A 2 -6.34 13.39 -2.33
CA VAL A 2 -4.99 13.72 -2.85
C VAL A 2 -4.25 12.52 -3.47
N GLY A 3 -4.88 11.34 -3.45
CA GLY A 3 -4.28 10.07 -3.85
C GLY A 3 -3.54 9.42 -2.68
N GLU A 4 -3.69 8.11 -2.51
CA GLU A 4 -2.95 7.32 -1.54
C GLU A 4 -2.14 6.24 -2.23
N ALA A 5 -0.94 6.01 -1.71
CA ALA A 5 -0.03 4.98 -2.18
C ALA A 5 0.04 3.85 -1.16
N THR A 6 -0.13 2.61 -1.62
CA THR A 6 -0.18 1.44 -0.76
C THR A 6 1.12 0.63 -0.83
N VAL A 7 1.16 -0.48 -0.08
CA VAL A 7 2.21 -1.52 -0.14
C VAL A 7 1.60 -2.84 -0.60
N PRO A 8 2.41 -3.81 -1.10
CA PRO A 8 1.90 -5.05 -1.72
C PRO A 8 1.00 -5.89 -0.82
N ASP A 9 1.11 -5.75 0.50
CA ASP A 9 0.33 -6.50 1.48
C ASP A 9 -1.19 -6.24 1.37
N LEU A 10 -1.60 -5.11 0.78
CA LEU A 10 -3.02 -4.86 0.48
C LEU A 10 -3.63 -5.98 -0.39
N LYS A 11 -2.83 -6.63 -1.26
CA LYS A 11 -3.29 -7.78 -2.05
C LYS A 11 -3.76 -8.95 -1.17
N ALA A 12 -3.15 -9.16 0.00
CA ALA A 12 -3.60 -10.18 0.92
C ALA A 12 -4.94 -9.81 1.56
N THR A 13 -5.10 -8.56 1.99
CA THR A 13 -6.36 -8.05 2.55
C THR A 13 -7.51 -8.14 1.55
N LEU A 14 -7.29 -7.71 0.29
CA LEU A 14 -8.32 -7.79 -0.75
C LEU A 14 -8.75 -9.24 -1.00
N ARG A 15 -7.80 -10.18 -1.08
CA ARG A 15 -8.11 -11.62 -1.21
C ARG A 15 -8.86 -12.16 0.00
N TYR A 16 -8.44 -11.80 1.22
CA TYR A 16 -9.12 -12.22 2.45
C TYR A 16 -10.57 -11.73 2.48
N LEU A 17 -10.81 -10.51 2.03
CA LEU A 17 -12.15 -9.94 1.90
C LEU A 17 -12.92 -10.46 0.68
N ASN A 18 -12.37 -11.39 -0.11
CA ASN A 18 -12.96 -11.90 -1.35
C ASN A 18 -13.36 -10.76 -2.33
N ILE A 19 -12.49 -9.76 -2.45
CA ILE A 19 -12.65 -8.63 -3.37
C ILE A 19 -11.92 -8.95 -4.68
N ASP A 20 -12.62 -8.79 -5.81
CA ASP A 20 -12.01 -8.91 -7.13
C ASP A 20 -11.08 -7.72 -7.42
N GLU A 21 -9.86 -8.00 -7.90
CA GLU A 21 -8.86 -6.95 -8.18
C GLU A 21 -9.36 -5.95 -9.21
N LYS A 22 -10.00 -6.43 -10.29
CA LYS A 22 -10.43 -5.58 -11.40
C LYS A 22 -11.57 -4.67 -10.96
N GLU A 23 -12.56 -5.22 -10.25
CA GLU A 23 -13.66 -4.44 -9.70
C GLU A 23 -13.15 -3.37 -8.73
N PHE A 24 -12.28 -3.75 -7.79
CA PHE A 24 -11.62 -2.82 -6.87
C PHE A 24 -10.92 -1.68 -7.62
N MET A 25 -10.10 -2.00 -8.63
CA MET A 25 -9.34 -0.99 -9.36
C MET A 25 -10.27 0.00 -10.08
N VAL A 26 -11.33 -0.49 -10.73
CA VAL A 26 -12.33 0.35 -11.41
C VAL A 26 -13.10 1.22 -10.42
N ARG A 27 -13.55 0.65 -9.30
CA ARG A 27 -14.36 1.35 -8.28
C ARG A 27 -13.58 2.42 -7.54
N THR A 28 -12.25 2.34 -7.52
CA THR A 28 -11.37 3.21 -6.73
C THR A 28 -10.42 4.07 -7.56
N ASN A 29 -10.56 4.04 -8.89
CA ASN A 29 -9.65 4.67 -9.85
C ASN A 29 -8.20 4.28 -9.61
N ALA A 30 -7.94 3.03 -9.24
CA ALA A 30 -6.61 2.60 -8.86
C ALA A 30 -5.70 2.38 -10.08
N GLY A 31 -4.45 2.80 -9.94
CA GLY A 31 -3.33 2.45 -10.82
C GLY A 31 -2.32 1.55 -10.11
N PHE A 32 -1.43 0.91 -10.86
CA PHE A 32 -0.36 0.10 -10.28
C PHE A 32 0.79 0.96 -9.75
N LYS A 33 1.41 0.49 -8.67
CA LYS A 33 2.64 1.04 -8.08
C LYS A 33 3.66 -0.08 -8.02
N SER A 34 4.77 0.01 -8.76
CA SER A 34 5.81 -1.04 -8.79
C SER A 34 7.02 -0.71 -7.92
N ALA A 35 7.27 0.58 -7.67
CA ALA A 35 8.38 1.07 -6.86
C ALA A 35 8.06 2.48 -6.34
N ILE A 36 8.89 2.98 -5.41
CA ILE A 36 8.95 4.39 -5.06
C ILE A 36 10.21 4.98 -5.71
N LYS A 37 10.07 6.11 -6.43
CA LYS A 37 11.18 6.85 -7.03
C LYS A 37 11.61 7.98 -6.10
N PHE A 38 12.83 7.89 -5.58
CA PHE A 38 13.44 8.93 -4.76
C PHE A 38 14.26 9.84 -5.67
N VAL A 39 13.84 11.10 -5.85
CA VAL A 39 14.50 12.08 -6.73
C VAL A 39 15.21 13.14 -5.91
N ASN A 40 16.48 13.37 -6.20
CA ASN A 40 17.33 14.41 -5.61
C ASN A 40 17.47 14.32 -4.08
N TRP A 41 17.57 13.10 -3.56
CA TRP A 41 17.76 12.82 -2.13
C TRP A 41 19.23 12.72 -1.70
N ARG A 42 20.15 12.42 -2.63
CA ARG A 42 21.53 12.08 -2.30
C ARG A 42 22.41 13.33 -2.15
N ASP A 43 22.28 14.25 -3.08
CA ASP A 43 23.12 15.43 -3.26
C ASP A 43 22.26 16.64 -3.65
N ASP A 44 22.78 17.86 -3.52
CA ASP A 44 22.11 19.04 -4.07
C ASP A 44 22.11 18.95 -5.61
N PRO A 45 20.92 18.91 -6.26
CA PRO A 45 20.84 18.79 -7.71
C PRO A 45 21.48 19.97 -8.46
N LYS A 46 21.69 21.12 -7.80
CA LYS A 46 22.41 22.25 -8.39
C LYS A 46 23.90 22.00 -8.55
N GLU A 47 24.48 21.12 -7.73
CA GLU A 47 25.92 20.84 -7.74
C GLU A 47 26.28 19.66 -8.65
N VAL A 48 25.44 18.62 -8.66
CA VAL A 48 25.76 17.34 -9.32
C VAL A 48 24.77 16.92 -10.40
N GLY A 49 23.74 17.72 -10.66
CA GLY A 49 22.64 17.37 -11.56
C GLY A 49 21.59 16.46 -10.92
N ASP A 50 20.58 16.10 -11.72
CA ASP A 50 19.49 15.25 -11.23
C ASP A 50 19.96 13.82 -10.92
N HIS A 51 19.58 13.34 -9.74
CA HIS A 51 19.83 11.98 -9.29
C HIS A 51 18.53 11.31 -8.87
N HIS A 52 18.38 10.02 -9.15
CA HIS A 52 17.31 9.25 -8.53
C HIS A 52 17.71 7.80 -8.32
N PHE A 53 16.99 7.14 -7.42
CA PHE A 53 17.02 5.69 -7.27
C PHE A 53 15.61 5.16 -6.99
N TYR A 54 15.41 3.87 -7.21
CA TYR A 54 14.14 3.21 -6.94
C TYR A 54 14.21 2.34 -5.69
N HIS A 55 13.13 2.34 -4.91
CA HIS A 55 12.85 1.30 -3.92
C HIS A 55 11.74 0.39 -4.48
N PRO A 56 12.09 -0.73 -5.13
CA PRO A 56 11.12 -1.67 -5.68
C PRO A 56 10.53 -2.56 -4.59
N PHE A 57 9.39 -3.20 -4.89
CA PHE A 57 8.74 -4.15 -3.98
C PHE A 57 9.25 -5.60 -4.08
N GLU A 58 10.22 -5.83 -4.95
CA GLU A 58 10.88 -7.13 -5.12
C GLU A 58 11.85 -7.36 -3.97
N ARG A 59 11.93 -8.59 -3.47
CA ARG A 59 12.98 -8.97 -2.51
C ARG A 59 14.17 -9.48 -3.30
N PRO A 60 15.36 -8.87 -3.17
CA PRO A 60 16.56 -9.40 -3.80
C PRO A 60 16.86 -10.83 -3.32
N PRO A 61 17.44 -11.70 -4.16
CA PRO A 61 17.72 -13.07 -3.80
C PRO A 61 18.85 -13.19 -2.77
N ILE A 62 18.96 -14.36 -2.14
CA ILE A 62 20.16 -14.75 -1.39
C ILE A 62 21.01 -15.62 -2.30
N ILE A 63 22.30 -15.28 -2.45
CA ILE A 63 23.24 -16.00 -3.30
C ILE A 63 24.26 -16.69 -2.41
N ARG A 64 24.21 -18.03 -2.31
CA ARG A 64 25.15 -18.84 -1.52
C ARG A 64 25.31 -18.35 -0.06
N GLY A 65 24.21 -17.90 0.55
CA GLY A 65 24.20 -17.40 1.93
C GLY A 65 24.57 -15.93 2.09
N LEU A 66 24.98 -15.23 1.01
CA LEU A 66 25.20 -13.78 1.01
C LEU A 66 23.95 -13.05 0.52
N SER A 67 23.70 -11.86 1.06
CA SER A 67 22.65 -11.00 0.51
C SER A 67 23.05 -10.56 -0.90
N PHE A 68 22.06 -10.30 -1.76
CA PHE A 68 22.35 -9.75 -3.09
C PHE A 68 23.15 -8.44 -3.03
N SER A 69 22.89 -7.60 -2.02
CA SER A 69 23.66 -6.38 -1.76
C SER A 69 25.14 -6.65 -1.46
N ASP A 70 25.46 -7.71 -0.71
CA ASP A 70 26.86 -8.07 -0.44
C ASP A 70 27.57 -8.47 -1.73
N VAL A 71 26.91 -9.29 -2.57
CA VAL A 71 27.46 -9.71 -3.86
C VAL A 71 27.65 -8.52 -4.79
N TRP A 72 26.69 -7.59 -4.85
CA TRP A 72 26.78 -6.37 -5.64
C TRP A 72 27.93 -5.46 -5.16
N LEU A 73 28.08 -5.25 -3.85
CA LEU A 73 29.17 -4.46 -3.28
C LEU A 73 30.54 -5.09 -3.55
N LEU A 74 30.68 -6.40 -3.35
CA LEU A 74 31.91 -7.13 -3.67
C LEU A 74 32.25 -7.04 -5.15
N GLY A 75 31.25 -7.18 -6.03
CA GLY A 75 31.43 -7.00 -7.47
C GLY A 75 31.94 -5.61 -7.80
N ARG A 76 31.34 -4.57 -7.21
CA ARG A 76 31.75 -3.18 -7.38
C ARG A 76 33.18 -2.92 -6.89
N SER A 77 33.56 -3.47 -5.73
CA SER A 77 34.90 -3.31 -5.19
C SER A 77 35.97 -4.04 -5.99
N ASN A 78 35.67 -5.24 -6.51
CA ASN A 78 36.65 -6.08 -7.19
C ASN A 78 36.78 -5.80 -8.69
N TYR A 79 35.71 -5.34 -9.34
CA TYR A 79 35.65 -5.19 -10.81
C TYR A 79 35.36 -3.76 -11.28
N GLY A 80 35.15 -2.79 -10.37
CA GLY A 80 34.91 -1.39 -10.71
C GLY A 80 33.42 -1.01 -10.79
N GLN A 81 33.05 -0.15 -11.73
CA GLN A 81 31.70 0.44 -11.80
C GLN A 81 30.63 -0.66 -11.86
N ALA A 82 29.70 -0.62 -10.92
CA ALA A 82 28.49 -1.45 -10.94
C ALA A 82 27.30 -0.55 -11.25
N ASP A 83 26.38 -1.05 -12.07
CA ASP A 83 25.09 -0.40 -12.30
C ASP A 83 24.34 -0.19 -10.98
N ASP A 84 23.38 0.74 -10.99
CA ASP A 84 22.55 1.04 -9.84
C ASP A 84 21.91 -0.24 -9.29
N PHE A 85 21.99 -0.40 -7.97
CA PHE A 85 21.58 -1.61 -7.26
C PHE A 85 20.15 -2.03 -7.61
N ALA A 86 19.21 -1.09 -7.73
CA ALA A 86 17.81 -1.42 -7.98
C ALA A 86 17.64 -2.07 -9.35
N TYR A 87 18.34 -1.59 -10.37
CA TYR A 87 18.23 -2.09 -11.75
C TYR A 87 18.83 -3.48 -11.94
N VAL A 88 19.86 -3.82 -11.16
CA VAL A 88 20.42 -5.18 -11.16
C VAL A 88 19.66 -6.13 -10.25
N ALA A 89 18.95 -5.61 -9.24
CA ALA A 89 18.21 -6.41 -8.27
C ALA A 89 16.83 -6.84 -8.77
N GLY A 90 16.24 -6.15 -9.74
CA GLY A 90 14.88 -6.45 -10.17
C GLY A 90 14.43 -5.69 -11.41
N LEU A 91 13.27 -6.09 -11.94
CA LEU A 91 12.71 -5.58 -13.19
C LEU A 91 11.94 -4.27 -12.99
N ALA A 92 11.43 -4.02 -11.79
CA ALA A 92 10.53 -2.91 -11.52
C ALA A 92 11.10 -1.51 -11.89
N PRO A 93 12.38 -1.17 -11.64
CA PRO A 93 12.96 0.12 -12.04
C PRO A 93 12.89 0.36 -13.55
N THR A 94 13.26 -0.64 -14.35
CA THR A 94 13.21 -0.55 -15.81
C THR A 94 11.77 -0.37 -16.30
N LEU A 95 10.80 -1.12 -15.74
CA LEU A 95 9.40 -0.93 -16.11
C LEU A 95 8.89 0.47 -15.78
N CYS A 96 9.29 1.03 -14.64
CA CYS A 96 8.93 2.39 -14.23
C CYS A 96 9.46 3.44 -15.21
N ASP A 97 10.71 3.33 -15.65
CA ASP A 97 11.31 4.30 -16.59
C ASP A 97 10.60 4.31 -17.96
N TYR A 98 10.08 3.16 -18.39
CA TYR A 98 9.33 3.03 -19.65
C TYR A 98 7.80 3.12 -19.47
N TYR A 99 7.33 3.49 -18.28
CA TYR A 99 5.90 3.59 -17.94
C TYR A 99 5.11 2.31 -18.33
N ARG A 100 5.69 1.14 -18.02
CA ARG A 100 5.11 -0.17 -18.34
C ARG A 100 4.33 -0.75 -17.17
N SER A 101 3.31 -1.53 -17.50
CA SER A 101 2.51 -2.29 -16.54
C SER A 101 3.38 -3.36 -15.85
N PRO A 102 3.23 -3.59 -14.53
CA PRO A 102 3.82 -4.75 -13.86
C PRO A 102 3.10 -6.06 -14.22
N LYS A 103 1.96 -5.99 -14.93
CA LYS A 103 1.17 -7.13 -15.37
C LYS A 103 1.19 -7.26 -16.89
N ALA A 104 1.47 -8.45 -17.39
CA ALA A 104 1.16 -8.90 -18.73
C ALA A 104 -0.36 -9.16 -18.90
N PRO A 105 -0.90 -9.09 -20.14
CA PRO A 105 -2.34 -9.25 -20.38
C PRO A 105 -2.97 -10.56 -19.89
N ASN A 106 -2.18 -11.62 -19.73
CA ASN A 106 -2.60 -12.95 -19.30
C ASN A 106 -2.38 -13.22 -17.81
N ASN A 107 -1.81 -12.29 -17.03
CA ASN A 107 -1.65 -12.51 -15.60
C ASN A 107 -3.03 -12.53 -14.90
N LYS A 108 -3.19 -13.46 -13.96
CA LYS A 108 -4.40 -13.56 -13.13
C LYS A 108 -4.50 -12.39 -12.14
N PRO A 109 -5.66 -12.19 -11.49
CA PRO A 109 -5.77 -11.24 -10.39
C PRO A 109 -4.66 -11.43 -9.35
N PHE A 110 -4.10 -10.32 -8.88
CA PHE A 110 -3.02 -10.21 -7.89
C PHE A 110 -1.66 -10.79 -8.31
N GLN A 111 -1.50 -11.25 -9.55
CA GLN A 111 -0.23 -11.70 -10.14
C GLN A 111 0.36 -10.67 -11.11
N GLY A 112 1.68 -10.64 -11.25
CA GLY A 112 2.40 -9.76 -12.17
C GLY A 112 3.81 -10.29 -12.45
N GLU A 113 4.48 -9.70 -13.43
CA GLU A 113 5.86 -9.99 -13.81
C GLU A 113 6.87 -9.46 -12.78
N CYS A 114 6.49 -8.40 -12.05
CA CYS A 114 7.18 -7.93 -10.85
C CYS A 114 6.18 -7.71 -9.71
N ASN A 115 6.66 -7.59 -8.47
CA ASN A 115 5.78 -7.27 -7.35
C ASN A 115 5.24 -5.83 -7.48
N TYR A 116 4.02 -5.60 -7.00
CA TYR A 116 3.33 -4.32 -7.13
C TYR A 116 2.30 -4.10 -6.01
N ALA A 117 1.93 -2.84 -5.86
CA ALA A 117 0.88 -2.29 -5.01
C ALA A 117 -0.01 -1.34 -5.85
N TYR A 118 -0.73 -0.43 -5.19
CA TYR A 118 -1.69 0.45 -5.85
C TYR A 118 -1.50 1.93 -5.47
N HIS A 119 -1.77 2.82 -6.42
CA HIS A 119 -2.17 4.20 -6.17
C HIS A 119 -3.70 4.26 -6.29
N LEU A 120 -4.42 4.84 -5.34
CA LEU A 120 -5.89 4.84 -5.33
C LEU A 120 -6.48 6.12 -4.73
N ASP A 121 -7.77 6.37 -4.99
CA ASP A 121 -8.53 7.38 -4.23
C ASP A 121 -9.06 6.78 -2.93
N ALA A 122 -8.50 7.22 -1.80
CA ALA A 122 -8.84 6.74 -0.46
C ALA A 122 -10.33 6.89 -0.13
N VAL A 123 -10.98 7.96 -0.60
CA VAL A 123 -12.41 8.21 -0.34
C VAL A 123 -13.25 7.21 -1.13
N LEU A 124 -12.89 6.92 -2.38
CA LEU A 124 -13.58 5.89 -3.16
C LEU A 124 -13.36 4.51 -2.57
N PHE A 125 -12.15 4.21 -2.09
CA PHE A 125 -11.87 2.93 -1.45
C PHE A 125 -12.64 2.75 -0.14
N GLY A 126 -12.68 3.77 0.73
CA GLY A 126 -13.47 3.75 1.95
C GLY A 126 -14.97 3.56 1.67
N ARG A 127 -15.53 4.25 0.67
CA ARG A 127 -16.92 4.06 0.24
C ARG A 127 -17.18 2.66 -0.30
N TYR A 128 -16.24 2.10 -1.06
CA TYR A 128 -16.35 0.75 -1.59
C TYR A 128 -16.36 -0.29 -0.47
N LEU A 129 -15.43 -0.18 0.50
CA LEU A 129 -15.41 -1.05 1.67
C LEU A 129 -16.64 -0.90 2.55
N ARG A 130 -17.15 0.33 2.73
CA ARG A 130 -18.42 0.59 3.43
C ARG A 130 -19.58 -0.16 2.77
N ASP A 131 -19.68 -0.11 1.45
CA ASP A 131 -20.76 -0.80 0.72
C ASP A 131 -20.67 -2.33 0.89
N ILE A 132 -19.46 -2.88 0.86
CA ILE A 132 -19.19 -4.31 1.15
C ILE A 132 -19.55 -4.66 2.60
N ALA A 133 -19.17 -3.82 3.57
CA ALA A 133 -19.47 -4.05 4.97
C ALA A 133 -20.98 -4.08 5.22
N LYS A 134 -21.71 -3.11 4.65
CA LYS A 134 -23.18 -3.04 4.73
C LYS A 134 -23.85 -4.27 4.12
N SER A 135 -23.37 -4.76 2.98
CA SER A 135 -23.92 -5.98 2.36
C SER A 135 -23.66 -7.25 3.17
N ARG A 136 -22.70 -7.21 4.10
CA ARG A 136 -22.38 -8.28 5.05
C ARG A 136 -23.04 -8.12 6.42
N GLY A 137 -23.98 -7.19 6.55
CA GLY A 137 -24.79 -7.01 7.75
C GLY A 137 -24.25 -5.98 8.75
N VAL A 138 -23.20 -5.23 8.42
CA VAL A 138 -22.75 -4.12 9.27
C VAL A 138 -23.81 -3.02 9.28
N ASN A 139 -24.28 -2.65 10.47
CA ASN A 139 -25.15 -1.49 10.66
C ASN A 139 -24.31 -0.21 10.53
N HIS A 140 -24.72 0.70 9.64
CA HIS A 140 -23.98 1.92 9.34
C HIS A 140 -24.80 3.14 9.77
N VAL A 141 -24.47 3.67 10.94
CA VAL A 141 -25.08 4.87 11.52
C VAL A 141 -24.19 6.07 11.18
N VAL A 142 -24.76 7.08 10.51
CA VAL A 142 -24.07 8.34 10.24
C VAL A 142 -24.56 9.36 11.26
N ASP A 143 -23.76 9.58 12.29
CA ASP A 143 -24.08 10.52 13.37
C ASP A 143 -22.79 11.04 14.02
N MET A 144 -22.93 12.06 14.87
CA MET A 144 -21.86 12.60 15.69
C MET A 144 -21.93 11.97 17.09
N VAL A 145 -20.81 11.39 17.54
CA VAL A 145 -20.64 10.99 18.94
C VAL A 145 -20.50 12.25 19.79
N THR A 146 -21.29 12.36 20.85
CA THR A 146 -21.33 13.51 21.75
C THR A 146 -20.81 13.22 23.16
N ASP A 147 -20.85 11.95 23.59
CA ASP A 147 -20.32 11.53 24.89
C ASP A 147 -19.93 10.04 24.88
N VAL A 148 -19.09 9.62 25.84
CA VAL A 148 -18.64 8.23 26.02
C VAL A 148 -18.91 7.80 27.45
N HIS A 149 -19.75 6.79 27.65
CA HIS A 149 -20.10 6.31 28.98
C HIS A 149 -19.20 5.15 29.40
N LEU A 150 -18.61 5.26 30.60
CA LEU A 150 -17.78 4.22 31.19
C LEU A 150 -18.57 3.39 32.21
N ASN A 151 -18.21 2.12 32.35
CA ASN A 151 -18.68 1.29 33.46
C ASN A 151 -17.84 1.54 34.73
N GLU A 152 -18.21 0.86 35.82
CA GLU A 152 -17.54 0.98 37.13
C GLU A 152 -16.05 0.61 37.11
N ASN A 153 -15.63 -0.21 36.13
CA ASN A 153 -14.23 -0.61 35.95
C ASN A 153 -13.46 0.33 35.02
N GLY A 154 -14.09 1.40 34.52
CA GLY A 154 -13.48 2.37 33.60
C GLY A 154 -13.43 1.93 32.13
N PHE A 155 -14.07 0.82 31.76
CA PHE A 155 -14.18 0.40 30.35
C PHE A 155 -15.36 1.10 29.67
N VAL A 156 -15.24 1.33 28.36
CA VAL A 156 -16.34 1.88 27.54
C VAL A 156 -17.51 0.90 27.56
N ARG A 157 -18.68 1.40 27.98
CA ARG A 157 -19.95 0.67 27.95
C ARG A 157 -20.75 1.01 26.68
N SER A 158 -20.71 2.28 26.29
CA SER A 158 -21.53 2.83 25.21
C SER A 158 -21.03 4.19 24.75
N VAL A 159 -21.52 4.61 23.59
CA VAL A 159 -21.32 5.96 23.05
C VAL A 159 -22.68 6.64 22.85
N GLN A 160 -22.80 7.88 23.29
CA GLN A 160 -23.96 8.71 23.03
C GLN A 160 -23.81 9.38 21.65
N THR A 161 -24.82 9.25 20.81
CA THR A 161 -24.91 9.95 19.53
C THR A 161 -25.91 11.09 19.59
N LYS A 162 -25.80 12.04 18.67
CA LYS A 162 -26.65 13.23 18.67
C LYS A 162 -28.11 12.93 18.33
N GLU A 163 -28.35 12.08 17.32
CA GLU A 163 -29.69 11.85 16.76
C GLU A 163 -30.16 10.39 16.93
N ASN A 164 -29.26 9.42 17.14
CA ASN A 164 -29.58 7.99 17.21
C ASN A 164 -29.52 7.40 18.62
N GLY A 165 -29.38 8.24 19.64
CA GLY A 165 -29.35 7.81 21.04
C GLY A 165 -28.06 7.11 21.44
N GLU A 166 -28.15 6.24 22.43
CA GLU A 166 -27.03 5.50 22.99
C GLU A 166 -26.77 4.20 22.22
N LEU A 167 -25.51 3.96 21.85
CA LEU A 167 -25.05 2.75 21.19
C LEU A 167 -24.16 1.95 22.15
N GLU A 168 -24.65 0.79 22.60
CA GLU A 168 -23.92 -0.14 23.46
C GLU A 168 -23.12 -1.16 22.63
N GLY A 169 -22.08 -1.73 23.24
CA GLY A 169 -21.29 -2.80 22.63
C GLY A 169 -20.32 -3.44 23.60
N ASP A 170 -19.87 -4.66 23.28
CA ASP A 170 -18.90 -5.38 24.09
C ASP A 170 -17.44 -4.97 23.79
N LEU A 171 -17.21 -4.45 22.58
CA LEU A 171 -15.89 -4.01 22.09
C LEU A 171 -16.05 -2.72 21.27
N PHE A 172 -15.21 -1.74 21.56
CA PHE A 172 -15.13 -0.47 20.82
C PHE A 172 -13.80 -0.40 20.07
N VAL A 173 -13.86 -0.12 18.77
CA VAL A 173 -12.68 0.09 17.91
C VAL A 173 -12.66 1.56 17.50
N ASP A 174 -11.68 2.31 17.99
CA ASP A 174 -11.54 3.74 17.67
C ASP A 174 -10.85 3.91 16.30
N CYS A 175 -11.56 4.54 15.38
CA CYS A 175 -11.08 4.93 14.05
C CYS A 175 -11.41 6.40 13.74
N SER A 176 -11.42 7.25 14.78
CA SER A 176 -11.83 8.66 14.69
C SER A 176 -10.78 9.62 14.11
N GLY A 177 -9.57 9.13 13.81
CA GLY A 177 -8.45 9.90 13.25
C GLY A 177 -7.57 9.10 12.29
#